data_AF-A0A6J1VMU6-F1
#
_entry.id   AF-A0A6J1VMU6-F1
#
_cell.length_a   1.000
_cell.length_b   1.000
_cell.length_c   1.000
_cell.angle_alpha   90.00
_cell.angle_beta   90.00
_cell.angle_gamma   90.00
#
_symmetry.space_group_name_H-M   'P 1'
#
loop_
_entity.id
_entity.type
_entity.pdbx_description
1 polymer ?
#
loop_
_entity_poly.entity_id
_entity_poly.type
_entity_poly.pdbx_seq_one_letter_code
_entity_poly.pdbx_strand_id
1 'polypeptide(L)'
;MSHAESSPPRAAGTQSSQPPSGSLNSSSSGTLSSLETLPAHDLPAIPEEQEAEAAEAPRPWGQLFGLAGGFPECVCLKNEYWFGRDPGCDYSFSGLDLPRNETYRQYSKKHFRIFREPGPRGCFVTYLEDQSANGTFVNDRLVGKGRKIPLAHVAKIALSLPHNKVFMFFDLDAGHQLEYPKEMQKKYIVSKRLGSGACGEVKLAFERDTHRKVAIKIIKKSKFMTDVLPETQNKPFNIETEVGILKRINHPCLIKIIDFFEGKDFYIVLELMEGGELFDKVQRPARLSEKTCKLYFYQMLLAVQYLHKHGIIHRDLKLENVLLSSREENCLVKITDFGQSKIIGETSLMQTLCGTPDYLAPEILNFAGTAGYGRSVDCWSLGVILFMCLSGYPPFSKKSACLSLTQQITSGNYCFVEEVWKDVSRDGMAVLLKELGGHRDGDF
;
A
#
# COMPACT_ATOMS: atom_id res chain seq x y z
N MET A 1 2.34 -24.32 -83.26
CA MET A 1 3.53 -24.23 -84.12
C MET A 1 4.61 -23.51 -83.34
N SER A 2 5.72 -24.22 -83.06
CA SER A 2 7.14 -23.79 -82.94
C SER A 2 7.49 -22.34 -82.56
N HIS A 3 8.52 -22.00 -81.77
CA HIS A 3 9.56 -22.70 -80.99
C HIS A 3 10.26 -21.62 -80.12
N ALA A 4 10.77 -22.02 -78.93
CA ALA A 4 12.02 -21.62 -78.23
C ALA A 4 12.31 -20.11 -77.94
N GLU A 5 13.04 -19.65 -76.91
CA GLU A 5 13.81 -20.22 -75.80
C GLU A 5 14.13 -19.06 -74.83
N SER A 6 14.27 -19.32 -73.52
CA SER A 6 15.44 -18.94 -72.69
C SER A 6 15.16 -18.86 -71.18
N SER A 7 15.87 -19.73 -70.46
CA SER A 7 16.57 -19.53 -69.18
C SER A 7 15.78 -19.41 -67.84
N PRO A 8 16.01 -20.38 -66.92
CA PRO A 8 15.74 -20.32 -65.47
C PRO A 8 17.10 -20.22 -64.69
N PRO A 9 17.25 -20.50 -63.36
CA PRO A 9 16.29 -20.94 -62.34
C PRO A 9 16.39 -20.30 -60.93
N ARG A 10 15.51 -20.85 -60.08
CA ARG A 10 15.17 -20.70 -58.66
C ARG A 10 16.25 -21.12 -57.62
N ALA A 11 16.10 -20.50 -56.45
CA ALA A 11 16.02 -21.06 -55.07
C ALA A 11 17.26 -21.58 -54.30
N ALA A 12 17.05 -21.50 -52.98
CA ALA A 12 17.65 -22.22 -51.85
C ALA A 12 18.98 -21.68 -51.31
N GLY A 13 18.89 -21.15 -50.08
CA GLY A 13 20.03 -20.89 -49.23
C GLY A 13 20.34 -22.09 -48.34
N THR A 14 21.63 -22.37 -48.17
CA THR A 14 22.18 -23.05 -47.00
C THR A 14 23.67 -22.74 -46.86
N GLN A 15 24.11 -22.69 -45.59
CA GLN A 15 25.44 -22.97 -45.05
C GLN A 15 26.55 -21.88 -44.97
N SER A 16 26.94 -21.70 -43.69
CA SER A 16 28.31 -21.79 -43.14
C SER A 16 29.32 -20.63 -43.30
N SER A 17 29.74 -20.18 -42.10
CA SER A 17 31.13 -20.06 -41.60
C SER A 17 32.07 -18.95 -42.09
N GLN A 18 32.48 -18.13 -41.11
CA GLN A 18 33.83 -17.60 -40.82
C GLN A 18 34.44 -16.53 -41.76
N PRO A 19 35.57 -15.83 -41.44
CA PRO A 19 36.43 -15.78 -40.23
C PRO A 19 36.83 -14.29 -39.84
N PRO A 20 38.10 -13.92 -39.48
CA PRO A 20 38.70 -13.92 -38.12
C PRO A 20 39.41 -12.59 -37.75
N SER A 21 40.33 -12.66 -36.76
CA SER A 21 41.44 -11.74 -36.38
C SER A 21 41.20 -10.95 -35.09
N GLY A 22 42.17 -10.83 -34.16
CA GLY A 22 43.55 -11.27 -34.08
C GLY A 22 44.08 -10.90 -32.68
N SER A 23 44.85 -11.79 -32.04
CA SER A 23 46.31 -11.64 -31.83
C SER A 23 46.64 -10.62 -30.72
N LEU A 24 47.20 -11.01 -29.57
CA LEU A 24 48.61 -11.27 -29.23
C LEU A 24 48.61 -11.35 -27.68
N ASN A 25 49.44 -12.03 -26.89
CA ASN A 25 50.80 -12.59 -26.92
C ASN A 25 50.90 -13.36 -25.57
N SER A 26 51.76 -14.31 -25.27
CA SER A 26 52.85 -15.01 -25.93
C SER A 26 53.40 -15.99 -24.87
N SER A 27 53.83 -17.19 -25.31
CA SER A 27 55.00 -17.95 -24.83
C SER A 27 55.13 -18.30 -23.33
N SER A 28 55.54 -19.49 -22.88
CA SER A 28 55.94 -20.77 -23.47
C SER A 28 56.56 -21.60 -22.33
N SER A 29 56.24 -22.89 -22.26
CA SER A 29 57.07 -24.03 -21.76
C SER A 29 56.11 -25.03 -21.11
N GLY A 30 56.06 -26.33 -21.41
CA GLY A 30 56.86 -27.21 -22.26
C GLY A 30 56.53 -28.63 -21.79
N THR A 31 56.09 -29.49 -22.72
CA THR A 31 56.21 -30.97 -22.77
C THR A 31 55.91 -31.81 -21.51
N LEU A 32 54.78 -32.55 -21.51
CA LEU A 32 54.59 -33.96 -21.94
C LEU A 32 54.95 -35.01 -20.87
N SER A 33 53.93 -35.74 -20.42
CA SER A 33 53.80 -37.22 -20.40
C SER A 33 52.78 -37.61 -19.33
N SER A 34 51.52 -37.93 -19.71
CA SER A 34 50.99 -39.31 -19.90
C SER A 34 51.05 -40.12 -18.59
N LEU A 35 50.01 -40.80 -18.09
CA LEU A 35 48.71 -41.26 -18.55
C LEU A 35 48.06 -41.88 -17.29
N GLU A 36 46.75 -41.71 -17.08
CA GLU A 36 45.80 -42.81 -16.79
C GLU A 36 44.46 -42.24 -16.31
N THR A 37 43.47 -42.39 -17.18
CA THR A 37 42.07 -42.09 -16.95
C THR A 37 41.45 -43.26 -16.18
N LEU A 38 40.92 -43.01 -14.98
CA LEU A 38 40.04 -43.94 -14.26
C LEU A 38 38.59 -43.45 -14.36
N PRO A 39 37.61 -44.35 -14.47
CA PRO A 39 36.21 -44.02 -14.75
C PRO A 39 35.56 -43.26 -13.59
N ALA A 40 34.70 -42.29 -13.93
CA ALA A 40 33.90 -41.53 -12.98
C ALA A 40 32.96 -42.47 -12.22
N HIS A 41 33.29 -42.75 -10.96
CA HIS A 41 32.33 -43.25 -9.99
C HIS A 41 31.44 -42.09 -9.54
N ASP A 42 30.12 -42.31 -9.62
CA ASP A 42 29.09 -41.42 -9.10
C ASP A 42 29.42 -41.00 -7.67
N LEU A 43 29.79 -39.73 -7.49
CA LEU A 43 29.92 -39.13 -6.17
C LEU A 43 28.51 -38.96 -5.60
N PRO A 44 28.22 -39.46 -4.38
CA PRO A 44 26.96 -39.16 -3.72
C PRO A 44 26.88 -37.64 -3.52
N ALA A 45 25.72 -37.07 -3.88
CA ALA A 45 25.43 -35.67 -3.68
C ALA A 45 25.75 -35.28 -2.22
N ILE A 46 26.58 -34.24 -2.06
CA ILE A 46 26.81 -33.59 -0.78
C ILE A 46 25.42 -33.21 -0.26
N PRO A 47 25.00 -33.67 0.94
CA PRO A 47 23.75 -33.20 1.52
C PRO A 47 23.86 -31.69 1.64
N GLU A 48 22.92 -30.96 1.04
CA GLU A 48 22.72 -29.54 1.37
C GLU A 48 22.63 -29.46 2.89
N GLU A 49 23.67 -28.93 3.52
CA GLU A 49 23.61 -28.50 4.89
C GLU A 49 22.45 -27.50 4.94
N GLN A 50 21.34 -27.92 5.54
CA GLN A 50 20.33 -26.99 6.00
C GLN A 50 21.06 -25.99 6.89
N GLU A 51 21.31 -24.80 6.36
CA GLU A 51 21.63 -23.63 7.15
C GLU A 51 20.49 -23.50 8.16
N ALA A 52 20.71 -24.03 9.36
CA ALA A 52 19.88 -23.71 10.50
C ALA A 52 19.94 -22.19 10.62
N GLU A 53 18.80 -21.52 10.39
CA GLU A 53 18.65 -20.08 10.59
C GLU A 53 19.27 -19.73 11.94
N ALA A 54 20.47 -19.15 11.93
CA ALA A 54 21.08 -18.60 13.10
C ALA A 54 20.12 -17.52 13.59
N ALA A 55 19.49 -17.75 14.75
CA ALA A 55 18.55 -16.80 15.33
C ALA A 55 19.23 -15.42 15.40
N GLU A 56 18.81 -14.49 14.52
CA GLU A 56 19.34 -13.13 14.49
C GLU A 56 19.19 -12.53 15.90
N ALA A 57 20.28 -11.97 16.44
CA ALA A 57 20.23 -11.27 17.71
C ALA A 57 19.14 -10.18 17.68
N PRO A 58 18.34 -10.00 18.75
CA PRO A 58 17.22 -9.09 18.74
C PRO A 58 17.69 -7.66 18.45
N ARG A 59 17.18 -7.07 17.37
CA ARG A 59 17.50 -5.68 17.00
C ARG A 59 16.79 -4.70 17.94
N PRO A 60 17.45 -3.59 18.35
CA PRO A 60 16.83 -2.58 19.19
C PRO A 60 15.76 -1.81 18.42
N TRP A 61 14.63 -1.54 19.07
CA TRP A 61 13.46 -0.88 18.46
C TRP A 61 13.21 0.52 19.03
N GLY A 62 13.76 0.82 20.20
CA GLY A 62 13.60 2.10 20.87
C GLY A 62 14.85 2.46 21.66
N GLN A 63 15.07 3.75 21.85
CA GLN A 63 16.21 4.26 22.59
C GLN A 63 15.78 5.48 23.40
N LEU A 64 16.08 5.49 24.70
CA LEU A 64 15.87 6.65 25.56
C LEU A 64 17.20 7.27 25.90
N PHE A 65 17.38 8.52 25.50
CA PHE A 65 18.49 9.35 25.93
C PHE A 65 18.11 10.12 27.20
N GLY A 66 18.99 10.11 28.20
CA GLY A 66 18.86 10.97 29.37
C GLY A 66 19.11 12.43 29.01
N LEU A 67 18.15 13.30 29.32
CA LEU A 67 18.26 14.75 29.19
C LEU A 67 18.79 15.42 30.45
N ALA A 68 18.60 14.77 31.60
CA ALA A 68 19.11 15.20 32.89
C ALA A 68 20.35 14.37 33.28
N GLY A 69 21.32 15.00 33.95
CA GLY A 69 22.52 14.30 34.43
C GLY A 69 22.18 13.13 35.36
N GLY A 70 22.91 12.02 35.22
CA GLY A 70 22.72 10.80 36.01
C GLY A 70 21.72 9.79 35.45
N PHE A 71 21.11 10.06 34.29
CA PHE A 71 20.27 9.10 33.56
C PHE A 71 21.03 8.54 32.35
N PRO A 72 21.65 7.36 32.45
CA PRO A 72 22.28 6.71 31.31
C PRO A 72 21.25 6.31 30.26
N GLU A 73 21.75 6.11 29.05
CA GLU A 73 20.94 5.67 27.93
C GLU A 73 20.28 4.30 28.18
N CYS A 74 19.04 4.14 27.69
CA CYS A 74 18.33 2.87 27.69
C CYS A 74 18.05 2.44 26.26
N VAL A 75 18.55 1.27 25.87
CA VAL A 75 18.27 0.65 24.58
C VAL A 75 17.20 -0.43 24.77
N CYS A 76 16.08 -0.30 24.06
CA CYS A 76 14.94 -1.18 24.16
C CYS A 76 15.07 -2.36 23.18
N LEU A 77 15.25 -3.56 23.74
CA LEU A 77 15.34 -4.86 23.08
C LEU A 77 14.12 -5.75 23.39
N LYS A 78 13.69 -5.78 24.66
CA LYS A 78 12.48 -6.48 25.12
C LYS A 78 11.22 -5.77 24.65
N ASN A 79 10.07 -6.45 24.66
CA ASN A 79 8.80 -5.82 24.27
C ASN A 79 8.27 -4.83 25.32
N GLU A 80 8.76 -4.88 26.55
CA GLU A 80 8.33 -4.05 27.66
C GLU A 80 9.53 -3.68 28.54
N TYR A 81 9.51 -2.44 29.04
CA TYR A 81 10.46 -1.88 29.99
C TYR A 81 9.73 -1.09 31.06
N TRP A 82 9.95 -1.46 32.33
CA TRP A 82 9.50 -0.68 33.47
C TRP A 82 10.55 0.33 33.93
N PHE A 83 10.09 1.54 34.27
CA PHE A 83 10.90 2.64 34.77
C PHE A 83 10.40 3.07 36.15
N GLY A 84 11.30 3.20 37.12
CA GLY A 84 10.91 3.61 38.48
C GLY A 84 12.01 3.40 39.52
N ARG A 85 11.72 3.77 40.78
CA ARG A 85 12.65 3.61 41.91
C ARG A 85 12.77 2.17 42.41
N ASP A 86 11.87 1.28 42.00
CA ASP A 86 11.93 -0.12 42.41
C ASP A 86 13.16 -0.79 41.77
N PRO A 87 14.03 -1.48 42.54
CA PRO A 87 15.13 -2.26 41.99
C PRO A 87 14.69 -3.34 40.99
N GLY A 88 13.43 -3.78 41.04
CA GLY A 88 12.86 -4.74 40.09
C GLY A 88 12.45 -4.16 38.73
N CYS A 89 12.59 -2.85 38.50
CA CYS A 89 12.34 -2.24 37.20
C CYS A 89 13.49 -2.55 36.22
N ASP A 90 13.17 -2.75 34.93
CA ASP A 90 14.20 -2.92 33.89
C ASP A 90 15.15 -1.72 33.83
N TYR A 91 14.61 -0.51 34.02
CA TYR A 91 15.38 0.71 34.19
C TYR A 91 15.10 1.28 35.58
N SER A 92 15.94 0.90 36.55
CA SER A 92 15.77 1.30 37.94
C SER A 92 16.51 2.60 38.27
N PHE A 93 15.79 3.57 38.80
CA PHE A 93 16.36 4.85 39.25
C PHE A 93 17.19 4.70 40.53
N SER A 94 17.02 3.62 41.30
CA SER A 94 17.78 3.42 42.54
C SER A 94 19.22 3.01 42.32
N GLY A 95 19.54 2.43 41.15
CA GLY A 95 20.90 2.06 40.76
C GLY A 95 21.65 3.19 40.07
N LEU A 96 21.04 4.37 39.90
CA LEU A 96 21.64 5.51 39.24
C LEU A 96 22.34 6.42 40.25
N ASP A 97 23.42 7.08 39.82
CA ASP A 97 24.11 8.10 40.61
C ASP A 97 23.35 9.44 40.59
N LEU A 98 22.08 9.37 40.99
CA LEU A 98 21.20 10.52 41.09
C LEU A 98 21.29 11.10 42.50
N PRO A 99 21.41 12.44 42.64
CA PRO A 99 21.33 13.06 43.95
C PRO A 99 19.98 12.71 44.58
N ARG A 100 19.99 12.14 45.79
CA ARG A 100 18.79 11.73 46.55
C ARG A 100 18.03 12.94 47.15
N ASN A 101 17.87 13.96 46.32
CA ASN A 101 17.18 15.20 46.60
C ASN A 101 15.65 15.00 46.57
N GLU A 102 14.90 16.07 46.81
CA GLU A 102 13.43 16.03 46.84
C GLU A 102 12.84 15.53 45.52
N THR A 103 13.42 15.94 44.38
CA THR A 103 12.96 15.52 43.05
C THR A 103 13.03 14.00 42.88
N TYR A 104 14.11 13.35 43.32
CA TYR A 104 14.22 11.89 43.29
C TYR A 104 13.13 11.21 44.13
N ARG A 105 12.79 11.76 45.31
CA ARG A 105 11.77 11.20 46.19
C ARG A 105 10.36 11.27 45.60
N GLN A 106 10.11 12.20 44.68
CA GLN A 106 8.85 12.34 43.97
C GLN A 106 8.64 11.24 42.92
N TYR A 107 9.69 10.57 42.44
CA TYR A 107 9.53 9.44 41.54
C TYR A 107 8.83 8.27 42.25
N SER A 108 8.12 7.43 41.50
CA SER A 108 7.32 6.33 42.04
C SER A 108 8.12 5.03 41.94
N LYS A 109 7.77 4.01 42.74
CA LYS A 109 8.42 2.69 42.68
C LYS A 109 8.32 2.09 41.29
N LYS A 110 7.10 2.02 40.74
CA LYS A 110 6.82 1.87 39.31
C LYS A 110 6.24 3.19 38.83
N HIS A 111 6.97 3.92 37.98
CA HIS A 111 6.56 5.26 37.55
C HIS A 111 5.85 5.21 36.20
N PHE A 112 6.48 4.60 35.20
CA PHE A 112 5.86 4.34 33.91
C PHE A 112 6.42 3.06 33.30
N ARG A 113 5.74 2.54 32.27
CA ARG A 113 6.33 1.55 31.37
C ARG A 113 6.29 2.04 29.94
N ILE A 114 7.30 1.63 29.17
CA ILE A 114 7.30 1.73 27.72
C ILE A 114 7.25 0.32 27.18
N PHE A 115 6.35 0.07 26.26
CA PHE A 115 6.16 -1.25 25.70
C PHE A 115 5.65 -1.14 24.27
N ARG A 116 5.82 -2.21 23.52
CA ARG A 116 5.33 -2.32 22.16
C ARG A 116 4.32 -3.46 22.05
N GLU A 117 3.15 -3.19 21.49
CA GLU A 117 2.10 -4.19 21.26
C GLU A 117 2.05 -4.56 19.77
N PRO A 118 1.77 -5.83 19.41
CA PRO A 118 1.48 -6.21 18.04
C PRO A 118 0.26 -5.45 17.53
N GLY A 119 0.44 -4.71 16.45
CA GLY A 119 -0.61 -4.04 15.70
C GLY A 119 -0.99 -4.82 14.42
N PRO A 120 -1.90 -4.26 13.61
CA PRO A 120 -2.30 -4.85 12.33
C PRO A 120 -1.10 -5.10 11.41
N ARG A 121 -1.07 -6.30 10.79
CA ARG A 121 -0.08 -6.74 9.77
C ARG A 121 1.35 -6.91 10.30
N GLY A 122 1.50 -7.49 11.50
CA GLY A 122 2.81 -7.88 12.04
C GLY A 122 3.68 -6.72 12.54
N CYS A 123 3.14 -5.51 12.67
CA CYS A 123 3.89 -4.35 13.16
C CYS A 123 3.80 -4.23 14.67
N PHE A 124 4.67 -3.41 15.26
CA PHE A 124 4.59 -3.03 16.67
C PHE A 124 4.20 -1.56 16.82
N VAL A 125 3.44 -1.24 17.86
CA VAL A 125 3.13 0.15 18.24
C VAL A 125 3.66 0.39 19.64
N THR A 126 4.50 1.42 19.78
CA THR A 126 5.09 1.80 21.06
C THR A 126 4.14 2.69 21.85
N TYR A 127 3.93 2.33 23.12
CA TYR A 127 3.13 3.07 24.07
C TYR A 127 3.97 3.43 25.30
N LEU A 128 3.60 4.54 25.93
CA LEU A 128 3.96 4.86 27.30
C LEU A 128 2.71 4.79 28.16
N GLU A 129 2.78 4.07 29.27
CA GLU A 129 1.73 4.04 30.29
C GLU A 129 2.22 4.60 31.61
N ASP A 130 1.49 5.57 32.14
CA ASP A 130 1.80 6.22 33.41
C ASP A 130 1.17 5.45 34.58
N GLN A 131 1.99 5.08 35.56
CA GLN A 131 1.57 4.43 36.81
C GLN A 131 1.99 5.23 38.05
N SER A 132 2.50 6.44 37.83
CA SER A 132 3.09 7.27 38.87
C SER A 132 2.04 7.95 39.75
N ALA A 133 2.45 8.32 40.96
CA ALA A 133 1.65 9.13 41.87
C ALA A 133 1.69 10.62 41.51
N ASN A 134 2.85 11.12 41.05
CA ASN A 134 3.10 12.54 40.81
C ASN A 134 3.05 12.91 39.31
N GLY A 135 2.70 11.97 38.44
CA GLY A 135 2.48 12.19 37.02
C GLY A 135 3.71 11.94 36.15
N THR A 136 3.46 11.31 35.00
CA THR A 136 4.37 11.26 33.87
C THR A 136 3.86 12.20 32.78
N PHE A 137 4.74 13.04 32.24
CA PHE A 137 4.42 14.01 31.21
C PHE A 137 5.13 13.64 29.92
N VAL A 138 4.42 13.70 28.79
CA VAL A 138 5.01 13.49 27.46
C VAL A 138 4.74 14.73 26.63
N ASN A 139 5.82 15.36 26.15
CA ASN A 139 5.78 16.64 25.43
C ASN A 139 4.97 17.71 26.18
N ASP A 140 5.28 17.90 27.46
CA ASP A 140 4.67 18.88 28.38
C ASP A 140 3.18 18.60 28.74
N ARG A 141 2.58 17.51 28.25
CA ARG A 141 1.21 17.09 28.60
C ARG A 141 1.21 15.94 29.60
N LEU A 142 0.38 16.01 30.64
CA LEU A 142 0.21 14.94 31.62
C LEU A 142 -0.47 13.73 30.97
N VAL A 143 0.11 12.54 31.14
CA VAL A 143 -0.47 11.26 30.69
C VAL A 143 -1.57 10.82 31.65
N GLY A 144 -1.25 10.76 32.95
CA GLY A 144 -2.17 10.45 34.03
C GLY A 144 -2.18 8.98 34.43
N LYS A 145 -2.25 8.73 35.74
CA LYS A 145 -2.16 7.38 36.32
C LYS A 145 -3.18 6.40 35.72
N GLY A 146 -2.70 5.24 35.27
CA GLY A 146 -3.47 4.18 34.63
C GLY A 146 -3.79 4.43 33.15
N ARG A 147 -3.33 5.54 32.56
CA ARG A 147 -3.54 5.86 31.14
C ARG A 147 -2.29 5.54 30.32
N LYS A 148 -2.52 5.07 29.09
CA LYS A 148 -1.47 4.87 28.08
C LYS A 148 -1.65 5.79 26.88
N ILE A 149 -0.55 6.23 26.29
CA ILE A 149 -0.52 7.03 25.06
C ILE A 149 0.50 6.45 24.07
N PRO A 150 0.30 6.61 22.75
CA PRO A 150 1.33 6.31 21.77
C PRO A 150 2.58 7.17 22.01
N LEU A 151 3.75 6.56 22.01
CA LEU A 151 5.02 7.26 22.22
C LEU A 151 5.70 7.51 20.87
N ALA A 152 5.73 8.77 20.45
CA ALA A 152 6.28 9.17 19.16
C ALA A 152 7.82 9.30 19.20
N HIS A 153 8.44 9.20 18.03
CA HIS A 153 9.85 9.58 17.84
C HIS A 153 10.12 11.01 18.36
N VAL A 154 11.25 11.18 19.04
CA VAL A 154 11.70 12.42 19.72
C VAL A 154 10.77 12.89 20.84
N ALA A 155 9.95 12.01 21.42
CA ALA A 155 9.09 12.37 22.53
C ALA A 155 9.90 12.70 23.79
N LYS A 156 9.64 13.86 24.41
CA LYS A 156 10.27 14.25 25.68
C LYS A 156 9.42 13.77 26.84
N ILE A 157 10.00 12.98 27.73
CA ILE A 157 9.36 12.43 28.93
C ILE A 157 9.86 13.22 30.13
N ALA A 158 8.94 13.85 30.85
CA ALA A 158 9.19 14.55 32.09
C ALA A 158 8.52 13.82 33.26
N LEU A 159 9.16 13.81 34.43
CA LEU A 159 8.74 13.03 35.59
C LEU A 159 8.40 13.96 36.75
N SER A 160 7.26 13.70 37.42
CA SER A 160 6.71 14.46 38.56
C SER A 160 6.31 15.91 38.26
N LEU A 161 7.04 16.61 37.41
CA LEU A 161 6.81 18.01 37.04
C LEU A 161 6.98 18.18 35.52
N PRO A 162 6.13 18.97 34.83
CA PRO A 162 6.21 19.14 33.37
C PRO A 162 7.56 19.65 32.87
N HIS A 163 8.23 20.52 33.65
CA HIS A 163 9.51 21.11 33.31
C HIS A 163 10.70 20.19 33.59
N ASN A 164 10.53 19.12 34.38
CA ASN A 164 11.59 18.18 34.73
C ASN A 164 11.75 17.11 33.63
N LYS A 165 12.29 17.53 32.48
CA LYS A 165 12.51 16.68 31.30
C LYS A 165 13.66 15.71 31.57
N VAL A 166 13.33 14.42 31.69
CA VAL A 166 14.28 13.38 32.08
C VAL A 166 14.76 12.59 30.87
N PHE A 167 13.87 12.22 29.96
CA PHE A 167 14.23 11.42 28.78
C PHE A 167 13.78 12.05 27.48
N MET A 168 14.49 11.73 26.41
CA MET A 168 14.03 11.84 25.03
C MET A 168 13.99 10.45 24.43
N PHE A 169 12.82 10.03 23.98
CA PHE A 169 12.62 8.76 23.33
C PHE A 169 12.84 8.89 21.82
N PHE A 170 13.67 8.03 21.26
CA PHE A 170 13.84 7.82 19.84
C PHE A 170 13.23 6.47 19.52
N ASP A 171 12.18 6.51 18.72
CA ASP A 171 11.73 5.32 18.00
C ASP A 171 12.78 5.03 16.93
N LEU A 172 13.55 3.95 17.10
CA LEU A 172 14.63 3.59 16.18
C LEU A 172 14.09 2.97 14.89
N ASP A 173 12.80 2.64 14.85
CA ASP A 173 12.08 2.34 13.63
C ASP A 173 11.67 3.64 12.87
N ALA A 174 11.94 4.84 13.42
CA ALA A 174 11.35 6.11 12.98
C ALA A 174 12.27 7.17 12.34
N GLY A 175 13.46 6.82 11.82
CA GLY A 175 14.36 7.73 11.07
C GLY A 175 13.75 8.48 9.86
N HIS A 176 12.45 8.33 9.61
CA HIS A 176 11.70 8.87 8.48
C HIS A 176 10.93 10.18 8.76
N GLN A 177 10.92 10.75 9.98
CA GLN A 177 10.06 11.91 10.29
C GLN A 177 10.62 13.30 9.90
N LEU A 178 11.94 13.48 9.84
CA LEU A 178 12.59 14.77 9.56
C LEU A 178 12.41 15.26 8.11
N GLU A 179 11.99 14.38 7.20
CA GLU A 179 11.83 14.67 5.77
C GLU A 179 10.52 15.41 5.42
N TYR A 180 9.61 15.60 6.39
CA TYR A 180 8.27 16.12 6.15
C TYR A 180 8.12 17.64 6.34
N PRO A 181 7.11 18.31 5.74
CA PRO A 181 6.89 19.74 5.94
C PRO A 181 6.69 20.10 7.42
N LYS A 182 7.32 21.20 7.89
CA LYS A 182 7.25 21.61 9.32
C LYS A 182 5.82 21.80 9.81
N GLU A 183 4.93 22.38 9.00
CA GLU A 183 3.52 22.55 9.36
C GLU A 183 2.77 21.22 9.50
N MET A 184 3.13 20.22 8.69
CA MET A 184 2.59 18.87 8.83
C MET A 184 3.11 18.21 10.11
N GLN A 185 4.41 18.32 10.40
CA GLN A 185 5.01 17.77 11.61
C GLN A 185 4.43 18.37 12.90
N LYS A 186 4.02 19.65 12.88
CA LYS A 186 3.35 20.33 14.00
C LYS A 186 1.95 19.77 14.30
N LYS A 187 1.26 19.22 13.30
CA LYS A 187 -0.11 18.69 13.43
C LYS A 187 -0.17 17.17 13.52
N TYR A 188 0.75 16.47 12.86
CA TYR A 188 0.71 15.03 12.68
C TYR A 188 2.03 14.36 13.06
N ILE A 189 1.92 13.14 13.58
CA ILE A 189 3.02 12.22 13.82
C ILE A 189 2.93 11.12 12.78
N VAL A 190 3.86 11.11 11.82
CA VAL A 190 3.89 10.12 10.74
C VAL A 190 4.46 8.80 11.26
N SER A 191 3.76 7.72 11.00
CA SER A 191 4.09 6.36 11.42
C SER A 191 4.40 5.50 10.18
N LYS A 192 4.12 4.21 10.26
CA LYS A 192 4.45 3.19 9.26
C LYS A 192 3.74 3.41 7.92
N ARG A 193 4.29 2.80 6.87
CA ARG A 193 3.64 2.64 5.57
C ARG A 193 2.40 1.75 5.69
N LEU A 194 1.29 2.21 5.13
CA LEU A 194 0.04 1.45 4.97
C LEU A 194 -0.02 0.73 3.62
N GLY A 195 0.58 1.31 2.59
CA GLY A 195 0.60 0.74 1.25
C GLY A 195 1.40 1.59 0.26
N SER A 196 1.42 1.14 -0.98
CA SER A 196 1.97 1.92 -2.09
C SER A 196 1.31 1.59 -3.40
N GLY A 197 1.09 2.62 -4.20
CA GLY A 197 0.54 2.50 -5.53
C GLY A 197 1.34 3.30 -6.56
N ALA A 198 0.79 3.35 -7.77
CA ALA A 198 1.35 4.10 -8.89
C ALA A 198 1.62 5.58 -8.54
N CYS A 199 0.71 6.19 -7.77
CA CYS A 199 0.74 7.59 -7.38
C CYS A 199 1.72 7.90 -6.22
N GLY A 200 2.20 6.88 -5.49
CA GLY A 200 3.14 7.08 -4.39
C GLY A 200 2.91 6.17 -3.19
N GLU A 201 3.28 6.66 -2.01
CA GLU A 201 3.24 5.91 -0.75
C GLU A 201 2.10 6.41 0.14
N VAL A 202 1.41 5.52 0.85
CA VAL A 202 0.45 5.89 1.88
C VAL A 202 1.02 5.51 3.25
N LYS A 203 1.06 6.44 4.20
CA LYS A 203 1.52 6.21 5.59
C LYS A 203 0.40 6.43 6.60
N LEU A 204 0.43 5.68 7.69
CA LEU A 204 -0.37 5.94 8.88
C LEU A 204 0.18 7.18 9.56
N ALA A 205 -0.68 8.03 10.09
CA ALA A 205 -0.27 9.09 10.99
C ALA A 205 -1.30 9.30 12.10
N PHE A 206 -0.90 10.08 13.09
CA PHE A 206 -1.74 10.45 14.23
C PHE A 206 -1.81 11.96 14.35
N GLU A 207 -3.00 12.50 14.45
CA GLU A 207 -3.22 13.91 14.80
C GLU A 207 -2.75 14.17 16.23
N ARG A 208 -1.92 15.18 16.45
CA ARG A 208 -1.27 15.41 17.75
C ARG A 208 -2.23 15.81 18.85
N ASP A 209 -3.24 16.60 18.51
CA ASP A 209 -4.17 17.16 19.49
C ASP A 209 -5.25 16.16 19.92
N THR A 210 -5.75 15.37 18.97
CA THR A 210 -6.88 14.46 19.19
C THR A 210 -6.44 12.99 19.32
N HIS A 211 -5.20 12.68 18.95
CA HIS A 211 -4.68 11.31 18.80
C HIS A 211 -5.43 10.45 17.78
N ARG A 212 -6.26 11.07 16.93
CA ARG A 212 -7.01 10.38 15.89
C ARG A 212 -6.07 9.86 14.81
N LYS A 213 -6.31 8.62 14.37
CA LYS A 213 -5.58 8.00 13.26
C LYS A 213 -6.02 8.61 11.92
N VAL A 214 -5.07 8.86 11.03
CA VAL A 214 -5.28 9.37 9.68
C VAL A 214 -4.37 8.64 8.70
N ALA A 215 -4.69 8.69 7.40
CA ALA A 215 -3.82 8.22 6.34
C ALA A 215 -3.21 9.41 5.60
N ILE A 216 -1.92 9.37 5.30
CA ILE A 216 -1.21 10.39 4.52
C ILE A 216 -0.75 9.77 3.21
N LYS A 217 -1.35 10.18 2.10
CA LYS A 217 -0.91 9.84 0.74
C LYS A 217 0.18 10.82 0.31
N ILE A 218 1.36 10.29 0.05
CA ILE A 218 2.57 11.01 -0.35
C ILE A 218 2.77 10.80 -1.85
N ILE A 219 2.71 11.88 -2.61
CA ILE A 219 2.78 11.86 -4.07
C ILE A 219 4.05 12.59 -4.50
N LYS A 220 4.98 11.84 -5.09
CA LYS A 220 6.32 12.35 -5.43
C LYS A 220 6.27 13.36 -6.57
N LYS A 221 6.77 14.58 -6.37
CA LYS A 221 6.79 15.62 -7.42
C LYS A 221 7.62 15.21 -8.64
N SER A 222 8.72 14.48 -8.41
CA SER A 222 9.62 14.03 -9.49
C SER A 222 8.94 13.17 -10.54
N LYS A 223 7.88 12.41 -10.19
CA LYS A 223 7.11 11.60 -11.14
C LYS A 223 6.33 12.42 -12.17
N PHE A 224 6.19 13.73 -11.94
CA PHE A 224 5.49 14.65 -12.84
C PHE A 224 6.43 15.69 -13.48
N MET A 225 7.72 15.70 -13.11
CA MET A 225 8.71 16.66 -13.59
C MET A 225 9.66 16.09 -14.64
N THR A 226 9.65 14.78 -14.89
CA THR A 226 10.28 14.18 -16.08
C THR A 226 9.34 14.30 -17.27
N ASP A 227 9.38 15.45 -17.95
CA ASP A 227 9.90 15.50 -19.31
C ASP A 227 9.78 16.92 -19.89
N VAL A 228 10.95 17.45 -20.27
CA VAL A 228 11.09 18.41 -21.35
C VAL A 228 10.63 17.70 -22.62
N LEU A 229 9.31 17.70 -22.89
CA LEU A 229 8.76 17.34 -24.19
C LEU A 229 7.79 18.44 -24.65
N PRO A 230 7.82 18.78 -25.94
CA PRO A 230 7.12 19.94 -26.50
C PRO A 230 5.60 19.79 -26.36
N GLU A 231 4.94 20.94 -26.25
CA GLU A 231 3.54 21.28 -25.88
C GLU A 231 2.35 20.43 -26.39
N THR A 232 2.53 19.21 -26.89
CA THR A 232 1.46 18.48 -27.60
C THR A 232 1.06 17.11 -27.07
N GLN A 233 1.72 16.48 -26.08
CA GLN A 233 1.18 15.24 -25.51
C GLN A 233 1.44 15.08 -24.01
N ASN A 234 0.35 14.71 -23.31
CA ASN A 234 0.30 14.10 -21.98
C ASN A 234 0.63 15.01 -20.79
N LYS A 235 -0.40 15.69 -20.24
CA LYS A 235 -0.34 16.21 -18.86
C LYS A 235 -0.40 15.02 -17.88
N PRO A 236 0.68 14.70 -17.15
CA PRO A 236 0.67 13.61 -16.18
C PRO A 236 -0.08 14.07 -14.93
N PHE A 237 -1.07 13.29 -14.46
CA PHE A 237 -1.70 13.37 -13.12
C PHE A 237 -1.86 14.80 -12.53
N ASN A 238 -3.06 15.38 -12.68
CA ASN A 238 -3.32 16.70 -12.12
C ASN A 238 -3.61 16.60 -10.61
N ILE A 239 -2.58 16.77 -9.78
CA ILE A 239 -2.72 16.87 -8.32
C ILE A 239 -3.75 17.92 -7.91
N GLU A 240 -3.89 19.01 -8.67
CA GLU A 240 -4.90 20.04 -8.45
C GLU A 240 -6.31 19.51 -8.72
N THR A 241 -6.47 18.57 -9.66
CA THR A 241 -7.73 17.86 -9.90
C THR A 241 -8.03 16.90 -8.75
N GLU A 242 -7.08 16.10 -8.25
CA GLU A 242 -7.35 15.17 -7.14
C GLU A 242 -7.73 15.92 -5.85
N VAL A 243 -6.90 16.89 -5.44
CA VAL A 243 -7.17 17.71 -4.24
C VAL A 243 -8.42 18.57 -4.45
N GLY A 244 -8.61 19.10 -5.65
CA GLY A 244 -9.79 19.90 -6.01
C GLY A 244 -11.09 19.10 -5.94
N ILE A 245 -11.10 17.86 -6.44
CA ILE A 245 -12.25 16.95 -6.33
C ILE A 245 -12.49 16.60 -4.87
N LEU A 246 -11.46 16.14 -4.15
CA LEU A 246 -11.57 15.74 -2.74
C LEU A 246 -12.13 16.86 -1.84
N LYS A 247 -11.80 18.13 -2.12
CA LYS A 247 -12.34 19.28 -1.40
C LYS A 247 -13.80 19.63 -1.76
N ARG A 248 -14.29 19.23 -2.94
CA ARG A 248 -15.65 19.54 -3.43
C ARG A 248 -16.67 18.45 -3.07
N ILE A 249 -16.23 17.22 -2.87
CA ILE A 249 -17.12 16.09 -2.57
C ILE A 249 -17.39 15.97 -1.05
N ASN A 250 -18.62 15.66 -0.69
CA ASN A 250 -19.00 15.36 0.69
C ASN A 250 -20.09 14.28 0.70
N HIS A 251 -19.70 13.03 0.87
CA HIS A 251 -20.61 11.89 0.88
C HIS A 251 -20.10 10.83 1.87
N PRO A 252 -20.96 10.11 2.62
CA PRO A 252 -20.53 9.12 3.61
C PRO A 252 -19.69 7.99 3.00
N CYS A 253 -19.99 7.58 1.77
CA CYS A 253 -19.31 6.51 1.04
C CYS A 253 -18.18 7.00 0.11
N LEU A 254 -17.68 8.22 0.29
CA LEU A 254 -16.49 8.75 -0.37
C LEU A 254 -15.46 9.13 0.70
N ILE A 255 -14.17 8.90 0.41
CA ILE A 255 -13.10 9.24 1.35
C ILE A 255 -13.03 10.76 1.55
N LYS A 256 -12.91 11.19 2.81
CA LYS A 256 -12.80 12.60 3.17
C LYS A 256 -11.34 13.02 3.27
N ILE A 257 -11.05 14.15 2.65
CA ILE A 257 -9.82 14.91 2.91
C ILE A 257 -9.93 15.66 4.23
N ILE A 258 -8.88 15.59 5.03
CA ILE A 258 -8.75 16.29 6.31
C ILE A 258 -7.87 17.52 6.15
N ASP A 259 -6.70 17.34 5.54
CA ASP A 259 -5.68 18.38 5.36
C ASP A 259 -4.89 18.12 4.06
N PHE A 260 -4.18 19.14 3.61
CA PHE A 260 -3.24 19.05 2.48
C PHE A 260 -2.00 19.86 2.78
N PHE A 261 -0.82 19.29 2.52
CA PHE A 261 0.45 19.97 2.65
C PHE A 261 1.28 19.84 1.38
N GLU A 262 2.04 20.88 1.12
CA GLU A 262 3.02 20.91 0.05
C GLU A 262 4.42 21.14 0.63
N GLY A 263 5.36 20.30 0.23
CA GLY A 263 6.79 20.50 0.51
C GLY A 263 7.63 20.00 -0.66
N LYS A 264 8.58 19.11 -0.37
CA LYS A 264 9.33 18.38 -1.39
C LYS A 264 8.39 17.55 -2.27
N ASP A 265 7.42 16.89 -1.64
CA ASP A 265 6.35 16.12 -2.28
C ASP A 265 4.98 16.70 -1.90
N PHE A 266 3.90 16.16 -2.47
CA PHE A 266 2.54 16.49 -2.04
C PHE A 266 2.05 15.50 -0.98
N TYR A 267 1.39 15.99 0.06
CA TYR A 267 0.91 15.19 1.19
C TYR A 267 -0.58 15.43 1.39
N ILE A 268 -1.40 14.43 1.04
CA ILE A 268 -2.86 14.48 1.21
C ILE A 268 -3.21 13.71 2.47
N VAL A 269 -3.77 14.38 3.47
CA VAL A 269 -4.24 13.76 4.71
C VAL A 269 -5.71 13.37 4.54
N LEU A 270 -6.00 12.09 4.72
CA LEU A 270 -7.31 11.46 4.52
C LEU A 270 -7.78 10.82 5.83
N GLU A 271 -9.09 10.63 5.98
CA GLU A 271 -9.60 9.75 7.04
C GLU A 271 -9.05 8.33 6.88
N LEU A 272 -8.74 7.66 8.01
CA LEU A 272 -8.24 6.29 7.98
C LEU A 272 -9.40 5.30 7.94
N MET A 273 -9.33 4.34 7.01
CA MET A 273 -10.26 3.21 6.90
C MET A 273 -9.61 1.96 7.52
N GLU A 274 -10.06 1.56 8.72
CA GLU A 274 -9.39 0.51 9.51
C GLU A 274 -9.58 -0.91 8.97
N GLY A 275 -10.60 -1.11 8.14
CA GLY A 275 -10.90 -2.39 7.48
C GLY A 275 -10.01 -2.70 6.29
N GLY A 276 -9.19 -1.76 5.82
CA GLY A 276 -8.30 -1.95 4.67
C GLY A 276 -9.03 -1.94 3.34
N GLU A 277 -8.43 -2.57 2.34
CA GLU A 277 -8.93 -2.63 0.96
C GLU A 277 -9.95 -3.78 0.82
N LEU A 278 -10.97 -3.59 -0.01
CA LEU A 278 -11.93 -4.65 -0.33
C LEU A 278 -11.24 -5.82 -1.06
N PHE A 279 -10.18 -5.54 -1.80
CA PHE A 279 -9.33 -6.55 -2.46
C PHE A 279 -8.89 -7.64 -1.48
N ASP A 280 -8.38 -7.26 -0.31
CA ASP A 280 -7.90 -8.20 0.71
C ASP A 280 -9.02 -9.12 1.24
N LYS A 281 -10.30 -8.68 1.19
CA LYS A 281 -11.45 -9.50 1.61
C LYS A 281 -11.95 -10.47 0.54
N VAL A 282 -11.60 -10.25 -0.73
CA VAL A 282 -12.13 -11.00 -1.89
C VAL A 282 -11.05 -11.89 -2.52
N GLN A 283 -9.83 -11.90 -1.96
CA GLN A 283 -8.76 -12.77 -2.43
C GLN A 283 -9.06 -14.25 -2.11
N ARG A 284 -8.90 -15.12 -3.13
CA ARG A 284 -9.18 -16.56 -3.02
C ARG A 284 -8.47 -17.20 -1.80
N PRO A 285 -9.13 -18.14 -1.10
CA PRO A 285 -10.41 -18.78 -1.44
C PRO A 285 -11.67 -18.03 -0.96
N ALA A 286 -11.54 -16.78 -0.50
CA ALA A 286 -12.66 -16.04 0.07
C ALA A 286 -13.60 -15.46 -1.01
N ARG A 287 -14.90 -15.60 -0.79
CA ARG A 287 -15.97 -14.83 -1.45
C ARG A 287 -16.87 -14.22 -0.37
N LEU A 288 -17.51 -13.10 -0.67
CA LEU A 288 -18.42 -12.46 0.29
C LEU A 288 -19.80 -13.11 0.23
N SER A 289 -20.53 -13.08 1.34
CA SER A 289 -21.94 -13.47 1.33
C SER A 289 -22.73 -12.52 0.43
N GLU A 290 -23.77 -13.03 -0.25
CA GLU A 290 -24.58 -12.19 -1.14
C GLU A 290 -25.19 -10.98 -0.41
N LYS A 291 -25.56 -11.17 0.86
CA LYS A 291 -26.04 -10.09 1.74
C LYS A 291 -25.00 -8.97 1.88
N THR A 292 -23.74 -9.32 2.09
CA THR A 292 -22.64 -8.37 2.23
C THR A 292 -22.26 -7.74 0.91
N CYS A 293 -22.24 -8.50 -0.19
CA CYS A 293 -22.11 -7.98 -1.54
C CYS A 293 -23.16 -6.90 -1.82
N LYS A 294 -24.43 -7.19 -1.50
CA LYS A 294 -25.55 -6.25 -1.66
C LYS A 294 -25.35 -4.97 -0.84
N LEU A 295 -24.94 -5.10 0.42
CA LEU A 295 -24.66 -3.95 1.29
C LEU A 295 -23.54 -3.05 0.72
N TYR A 296 -22.41 -3.65 0.34
CA TYR A 296 -21.27 -2.89 -0.19
C TYR A 296 -21.59 -2.29 -1.56
N PHE A 297 -22.24 -3.06 -2.44
CA PHE A 297 -22.61 -2.62 -3.78
C PHE A 297 -23.61 -1.46 -3.74
N TYR A 298 -24.60 -1.52 -2.84
CA TYR A 298 -25.53 -0.42 -2.62
C TYR A 298 -24.81 0.89 -2.24
N GLN A 299 -23.88 0.81 -1.29
CA GLN A 299 -23.09 1.98 -0.88
C GLN A 299 -22.20 2.53 -2.01
N MET A 300 -21.58 1.65 -2.80
CA MET A 300 -20.80 2.05 -3.98
C MET A 300 -21.66 2.73 -5.05
N LEU A 301 -22.87 2.21 -5.32
CA LEU A 301 -23.81 2.84 -6.25
C LEU A 301 -24.20 4.24 -5.80
N LEU A 302 -24.48 4.46 -4.51
CA LEU A 302 -24.77 5.78 -3.96
C LEU A 302 -23.58 6.74 -4.14
N ALA A 303 -22.37 6.27 -3.86
CA ALA A 303 -21.14 7.05 -4.02
C ALA A 303 -20.90 7.47 -5.48
N VAL A 304 -21.01 6.53 -6.42
CA VAL A 304 -20.81 6.79 -7.86
C VAL A 304 -21.93 7.68 -8.41
N GLN A 305 -23.19 7.45 -8.02
CA GLN A 305 -24.29 8.33 -8.37
C GLN A 305 -24.05 9.77 -7.90
N TYR A 306 -23.54 9.95 -6.67
CA TYR A 306 -23.17 11.26 -6.16
C TYR A 306 -22.10 11.92 -7.03
N LEU A 307 -21.03 11.21 -7.37
CA LEU A 307 -19.96 11.72 -8.24
C LEU A 307 -20.50 12.16 -9.60
N HIS A 308 -21.29 11.30 -10.25
CA HIS A 308 -21.86 11.56 -11.57
C HIS A 308 -22.78 12.78 -11.57
N LYS A 309 -23.58 12.97 -10.52
CA LYS A 309 -24.44 14.15 -10.31
C LYS A 309 -23.62 15.44 -10.18
N HIS A 310 -22.41 15.38 -9.61
CA HIS A 310 -21.48 16.50 -9.50
C HIS A 310 -20.57 16.66 -10.72
N GLY A 311 -20.87 15.94 -11.82
CA GLY A 311 -20.08 16.00 -13.03
C GLY A 311 -18.69 15.38 -12.87
N ILE A 312 -18.48 14.46 -11.93
CA ILE A 312 -17.20 13.79 -11.71
C ILE A 312 -17.33 12.34 -12.17
N ILE A 313 -16.32 11.85 -12.91
CA ILE A 313 -16.19 10.45 -13.32
C ILE A 313 -14.93 9.89 -12.67
N HIS A 314 -15.01 8.71 -12.05
CA HIS A 314 -13.90 8.14 -11.30
C HIS A 314 -12.78 7.57 -12.21
N ARG A 315 -13.16 6.76 -13.22
CA ARG A 315 -12.30 6.12 -14.25
C ARG A 315 -11.34 5.02 -13.79
N ASP A 316 -11.12 4.84 -12.50
CA ASP A 316 -10.25 3.77 -11.96
C ASP A 316 -10.91 3.04 -10.78
N LEU A 317 -12.18 2.67 -10.93
CA LEU A 317 -12.86 1.86 -9.90
C LEU A 317 -12.35 0.42 -9.95
N LYS A 318 -11.87 -0.06 -8.80
CA LYS A 318 -11.36 -1.41 -8.59
C LYS A 318 -11.42 -1.78 -7.12
N LEU A 319 -11.21 -3.06 -6.79
CA LEU A 319 -11.31 -3.55 -5.41
C LEU A 319 -10.34 -2.84 -4.45
N GLU A 320 -9.15 -2.47 -4.94
CA GLU A 320 -8.11 -1.76 -4.21
C GLU A 320 -8.52 -0.31 -3.85
N ASN A 321 -9.39 0.29 -4.66
CA ASN A 321 -9.88 1.66 -4.48
C ASN A 321 -11.21 1.72 -3.70
N VAL A 322 -11.64 0.61 -3.12
CA VAL A 322 -12.80 0.53 -2.21
C VAL A 322 -12.30 0.13 -0.83
N LEU A 323 -12.44 1.05 0.14
CA LEU A 323 -11.93 0.87 1.50
C LEU A 323 -13.06 0.55 2.48
N LEU A 324 -12.76 -0.26 3.48
CA LEU A 324 -13.71 -0.72 4.51
C LEU A 324 -13.48 0.02 5.83
N SER A 325 -14.54 0.50 6.47
CA SER A 325 -14.42 1.31 7.70
C SER A 325 -13.95 0.48 8.90
N SER A 326 -14.25 -0.82 8.92
CA SER A 326 -13.88 -1.75 9.98
C SER A 326 -13.67 -3.15 9.42
N ARG A 327 -13.16 -4.06 10.25
CA ARG A 327 -12.97 -5.48 9.87
C ARG A 327 -14.27 -6.27 9.87
N GLU A 328 -15.32 -5.72 10.48
CA GLU A 328 -16.64 -6.35 10.54
C GLU A 328 -17.22 -6.53 9.13
N GLU A 329 -18.15 -7.47 9.01
CA GLU A 329 -18.82 -7.74 7.73
C GLU A 329 -19.84 -6.64 7.37
N ASN A 330 -20.56 -6.13 8.38
CA ASN A 330 -21.50 -5.02 8.20
C ASN A 330 -20.82 -3.69 8.50
N CYS A 331 -20.04 -3.17 7.54
CA CYS A 331 -19.32 -1.91 7.70
C CYS A 331 -19.60 -0.92 6.56
N LEU A 332 -19.17 0.33 6.74
CA LEU A 332 -19.24 1.35 5.70
C LEU A 332 -18.11 1.15 4.69
N VAL A 333 -18.42 1.30 3.41
CA VAL A 333 -17.42 1.33 2.35
C VAL A 333 -17.20 2.76 1.88
N LYS A 334 -15.96 3.10 1.52
CA LYS A 334 -15.62 4.39 0.91
C LYS A 334 -14.76 4.21 -0.33
N ILE A 335 -15.14 4.90 -1.40
CA ILE A 335 -14.32 4.98 -2.61
C ILE A 335 -13.20 6.01 -2.39
N THR A 336 -12.00 5.69 -2.88
CA THR A 336 -10.78 6.51 -2.79
C THR A 336 -10.06 6.58 -4.15
N ASP A 337 -8.98 7.35 -4.20
CA ASP A 337 -8.06 7.53 -5.34
C ASP A 337 -8.65 8.21 -6.59
N PHE A 338 -8.91 9.51 -6.47
CA PHE A 338 -9.41 10.35 -7.57
C PHE A 338 -8.31 10.85 -8.52
N GLY A 339 -7.11 10.29 -8.44
CA GLY A 339 -5.96 10.73 -9.23
C GLY A 339 -6.13 10.53 -10.74
N GLN A 340 -6.98 9.57 -11.13
CA GLN A 340 -7.40 9.35 -12.52
C GLN A 340 -8.80 9.90 -12.80
N SER A 341 -9.44 10.64 -11.89
CA SER A 341 -10.79 11.17 -12.12
C SER A 341 -10.81 12.34 -13.10
N LYS A 342 -12.01 12.65 -13.63
CA LYS A 342 -12.22 13.77 -14.57
C LYS A 342 -13.50 14.54 -14.23
N ILE A 343 -13.45 15.86 -14.38
CA ILE A 343 -14.61 16.74 -14.31
C ILE A 343 -15.21 16.88 -15.72
N ILE A 344 -16.50 16.58 -15.87
CA ILE A 344 -17.27 16.72 -17.10
C ILE A 344 -17.35 18.22 -17.43
N GLY A 345 -16.91 18.60 -18.63
CA GLY A 345 -16.89 20.00 -19.10
C GLY A 345 -15.49 20.59 -19.29
N GLU A 346 -14.44 19.98 -18.75
CA GLU A 346 -13.06 20.30 -19.12
C GLU A 346 -12.78 19.76 -20.53
N THR A 347 -12.34 20.63 -21.45
CA THR A 347 -12.12 20.40 -22.90
C THR A 347 -10.96 19.47 -23.24
N SER A 348 -10.50 18.66 -22.28
CA SER A 348 -9.47 17.64 -22.50
C SER A 348 -10.08 16.44 -23.24
N LEU A 349 -9.68 16.20 -24.48
CA LEU A 349 -10.04 15.00 -25.23
C LEU A 349 -9.77 13.72 -24.41
N MET A 350 -10.73 12.78 -24.41
CA MET A 350 -10.66 11.48 -23.71
C MET A 350 -9.71 10.51 -24.43
N GLN A 351 -8.43 10.87 -24.59
CA GLN A 351 -7.50 10.12 -25.44
C GLN A 351 -6.58 9.13 -24.69
N THR A 352 -6.51 9.19 -23.36
CA THR A 352 -5.56 8.36 -22.60
C THR A 352 -6.20 7.06 -22.09
N LEU A 353 -5.65 5.91 -22.50
CA LEU A 353 -5.88 4.60 -21.89
C LEU A 353 -5.34 4.63 -20.46
N CYS A 354 -6.24 4.81 -19.50
CA CYS A 354 -5.96 4.90 -18.07
C CYS A 354 -6.80 3.84 -17.33
N GLY A 355 -6.22 3.12 -16.37
CA GLY A 355 -6.91 2.08 -15.58
C GLY A 355 -6.17 0.73 -15.52
N THR A 356 -6.56 -0.12 -14.56
CA THR A 356 -6.04 -1.51 -14.47
C THR A 356 -6.71 -2.39 -15.55
N PRO A 357 -5.95 -3.16 -16.37
CA PRO A 357 -6.48 -3.87 -17.53
C PRO A 357 -7.69 -4.79 -17.27
N ASP A 358 -7.75 -5.41 -16.10
CA ASP A 358 -8.82 -6.36 -15.74
C ASP A 358 -10.20 -5.70 -15.52
N TYR A 359 -10.24 -4.37 -15.40
CA TYR A 359 -11.44 -3.58 -15.12
C TYR A 359 -11.85 -2.66 -16.27
N LEU A 360 -11.12 -2.67 -17.38
CA LEU A 360 -11.36 -1.79 -18.52
C LEU A 360 -12.68 -2.14 -19.21
N ALA A 361 -13.46 -1.11 -19.51
CA ALA A 361 -14.71 -1.23 -20.23
C ALA A 361 -14.47 -1.44 -21.75
N PRO A 362 -15.34 -2.20 -22.44
CA PRO A 362 -15.16 -2.52 -23.86
C PRO A 362 -15.14 -1.27 -24.75
N GLU A 363 -15.86 -0.22 -24.40
CA GLU A 363 -15.86 1.05 -25.14
C GLU A 363 -14.50 1.77 -25.09
N ILE A 364 -13.72 1.61 -24.01
CA ILE A 364 -12.36 2.17 -23.90
C ILE A 364 -11.42 1.46 -24.88
N LEU A 365 -11.61 0.16 -25.07
CA LEU A 365 -10.77 -0.67 -25.94
C LEU A 365 -11.13 -0.51 -27.43
N ASN A 366 -12.39 -0.21 -27.74
CA ASN A 366 -12.87 -0.10 -29.12
C ASN A 366 -12.72 1.29 -29.74
N PHE A 367 -12.63 2.37 -28.94
CA PHE A 367 -12.58 3.74 -29.47
C PHE A 367 -11.61 4.67 -28.73
N ALA A 368 -10.56 5.10 -29.44
CA ALA A 368 -9.73 6.24 -29.04
C ALA A 368 -10.46 7.56 -29.37
N GLY A 369 -11.34 7.99 -28.47
CA GLY A 369 -11.88 9.35 -28.44
C GLY A 369 -13.32 9.50 -28.92
N THR A 370 -14.25 9.63 -27.97
CA THR A 370 -15.51 10.37 -28.16
C THR A 370 -16.01 10.90 -26.82
N ALA A 371 -16.52 12.13 -26.84
CA ALA A 371 -17.04 12.84 -25.68
C ALA A 371 -18.44 12.33 -25.31
N GLY A 372 -18.56 11.50 -24.27
CA GLY A 372 -19.88 11.07 -23.75
C GLY A 372 -19.87 9.80 -22.91
N TYR A 373 -18.89 8.92 -23.10
CA TYR A 373 -18.83 7.58 -22.49
C TYR A 373 -18.27 7.53 -21.07
N GLY A 374 -17.93 8.67 -20.47
CA GLY A 374 -17.19 8.66 -19.21
C GLY A 374 -17.94 7.99 -18.06
N ARG A 375 -19.26 8.18 -17.94
CA ARG A 375 -20.04 7.63 -16.82
C ARG A 375 -20.26 6.11 -16.92
N SER A 376 -20.43 5.57 -18.13
CA SER A 376 -20.69 4.12 -18.33
C SER A 376 -19.48 3.28 -17.92
N VAL A 377 -18.27 3.82 -18.06
CA VAL A 377 -17.03 3.17 -17.61
C VAL A 377 -17.08 2.84 -16.12
N ASP A 378 -17.54 3.77 -15.29
CA ASP A 378 -17.65 3.53 -13.84
C ASP A 378 -18.68 2.42 -13.55
N CYS A 379 -19.80 2.35 -14.30
CA CYS A 379 -20.80 1.30 -14.16
C CYS A 379 -20.25 -0.08 -14.54
N TRP A 380 -19.51 -0.17 -15.65
CA TRP A 380 -18.83 -1.40 -16.03
C TRP A 380 -17.87 -1.88 -14.94
N SER A 381 -17.02 -0.99 -14.42
CA SER A 381 -16.10 -1.31 -13.34
C SER A 381 -16.80 -1.77 -12.06
N LEU A 382 -17.96 -1.17 -11.73
CA LEU A 382 -18.83 -1.66 -10.64
C LEU A 382 -19.34 -3.08 -10.91
N GLY A 383 -19.76 -3.40 -12.13
CA GLY A 383 -20.14 -4.76 -12.53
C GLY A 383 -19.00 -5.76 -12.33
N VAL A 384 -17.77 -5.39 -12.71
CA VAL A 384 -16.57 -6.23 -12.51
C VAL A 384 -16.27 -6.42 -11.02
N ILE A 385 -16.39 -5.38 -10.19
CA ILE A 385 -16.24 -5.48 -8.73
C ILE A 385 -17.30 -6.41 -8.13
N LEU A 386 -18.58 -6.27 -8.53
CA LEU A 386 -19.67 -7.12 -8.06
C LEU A 386 -19.44 -8.58 -8.43
N PHE A 387 -19.01 -8.84 -9.67
CA PHE A 387 -18.65 -10.17 -10.15
C PHE A 387 -17.64 -10.82 -9.20
N MET A 388 -16.55 -10.11 -8.90
CA MET A 388 -15.49 -10.63 -8.05
C MET A 388 -15.93 -10.81 -6.60
N CYS A 389 -16.75 -9.89 -6.05
CA CYS A 389 -17.26 -10.03 -4.69
C CYS A 389 -18.11 -11.30 -4.53
N LEU A 390 -18.95 -11.61 -5.51
CA LEU A 390 -19.83 -12.79 -5.51
C LEU A 390 -19.06 -14.09 -5.76
N SER A 391 -18.08 -14.07 -6.65
CA SER A 391 -17.44 -15.29 -7.14
C SER A 391 -16.05 -15.58 -6.56
N GLY A 392 -15.39 -14.57 -6.00
CA GLY A 392 -13.99 -14.64 -5.56
C GLY A 392 -12.99 -14.76 -6.71
N TYR A 393 -13.36 -14.45 -7.96
CA TYR A 393 -12.44 -14.51 -9.10
C TYR A 393 -12.80 -13.52 -10.22
N PRO A 394 -11.85 -13.11 -11.07
CA PRO A 394 -12.10 -12.10 -12.08
C PRO A 394 -12.96 -12.65 -13.25
N PRO A 395 -13.87 -11.83 -13.81
CA PRO A 395 -14.73 -12.25 -14.93
C PRO A 395 -13.95 -12.60 -16.20
N PHE A 396 -12.79 -11.98 -16.38
CA PHE A 396 -11.90 -12.17 -17.52
C PHE A 396 -10.53 -12.63 -17.05
N SER A 397 -9.89 -13.53 -17.79
CA SER A 397 -8.59 -14.05 -17.40
C SER A 397 -7.69 -14.35 -18.59
N LYS A 398 -6.41 -13.99 -18.46
CA LYS A 398 -5.35 -14.37 -19.42
C LYS A 398 -5.08 -15.87 -19.46
N LYS A 399 -5.60 -16.64 -18.50
CA LYS A 399 -5.43 -18.11 -18.43
C LYS A 399 -6.38 -18.87 -19.36
N SER A 400 -7.36 -18.20 -19.97
CA SER A 400 -8.22 -18.80 -20.98
C SER A 400 -7.45 -18.99 -22.29
N ALA A 401 -7.29 -20.24 -22.74
CA ALA A 401 -6.43 -20.58 -23.88
C ALA A 401 -6.96 -20.11 -25.25
N CYS A 402 -8.24 -19.69 -25.35
CA CYS A 402 -8.93 -19.48 -26.63
C CYS A 402 -9.07 -18.00 -27.05
N LEU A 403 -9.10 -17.06 -26.10
CA LEU A 403 -9.33 -15.63 -26.39
C LEU A 403 -8.37 -14.75 -25.60
N SER A 404 -7.81 -13.72 -26.24
CA SER A 404 -7.07 -12.67 -25.54
C SER A 404 -7.98 -11.90 -24.57
N LEU A 405 -7.39 -11.27 -23.53
CA LEU A 405 -8.14 -10.49 -22.54
C LEU A 405 -9.02 -9.41 -23.19
N THR A 406 -8.47 -8.69 -24.17
CA THR A 406 -9.20 -7.68 -24.95
C THR A 406 -10.41 -8.28 -25.66
N GLN A 407 -10.26 -9.45 -26.30
CA GLN A 407 -11.37 -10.12 -26.99
C GLN A 407 -12.43 -10.61 -26.01
N GLN A 408 -12.06 -11.09 -24.82
CA GLN A 408 -13.02 -11.50 -23.79
C GLN A 408 -13.85 -10.31 -23.32
N ILE A 409 -13.21 -9.16 -23.08
CA ILE A 409 -13.88 -7.93 -22.65
C ILE A 409 -14.79 -7.40 -23.75
N THR A 410 -14.30 -7.25 -24.99
CA THR A 410 -15.08 -6.66 -26.09
C THR A 410 -16.24 -7.55 -26.56
N SER A 411 -16.16 -8.87 -26.36
CA SER A 411 -17.24 -9.81 -26.67
C SER A 411 -18.18 -10.11 -25.50
N GLY A 412 -17.93 -9.55 -24.31
CA GLY A 412 -18.73 -9.87 -23.11
C GLY A 412 -18.67 -11.35 -22.73
N ASN A 413 -17.53 -12.01 -22.96
CA ASN A 413 -17.37 -13.44 -22.67
C ASN A 413 -16.84 -13.65 -21.25
N TYR A 414 -17.74 -13.54 -20.25
CA TYR A 414 -17.41 -13.77 -18.85
C TYR A 414 -17.24 -15.25 -18.53
N CYS A 415 -16.28 -15.58 -17.67
CA CYS A 415 -16.06 -16.94 -17.18
C CYS A 415 -17.02 -17.27 -16.03
N PHE A 416 -18.08 -18.04 -16.26
CA PHE A 416 -18.95 -18.54 -15.18
C PHE A 416 -18.57 -19.98 -14.79
N VAL A 417 -18.11 -20.16 -13.56
CA VAL A 417 -17.85 -21.48 -12.97
C VAL A 417 -19.12 -21.93 -12.25
N GLU A 418 -19.85 -22.87 -12.83
CA GLU A 418 -21.18 -23.31 -12.38
C GLU A 418 -21.25 -23.59 -10.87
N GLU A 419 -20.28 -24.32 -10.32
CA GLU A 419 -20.18 -24.64 -8.89
C GLU A 419 -20.12 -23.42 -7.96
N VAL A 420 -19.64 -22.29 -8.44
CA VAL A 420 -19.55 -21.04 -7.67
C VAL A 420 -20.86 -20.25 -7.75
N TRP A 421 -21.50 -20.27 -8.91
CA TRP A 421 -22.66 -19.42 -9.22
C TRP A 421 -24.01 -20.07 -8.89
N LYS A 422 -24.06 -21.39 -8.67
CA LYS A 422 -25.27 -22.11 -8.25
C LYS A 422 -25.90 -21.57 -6.95
N ASP A 423 -25.07 -20.98 -6.08
CA ASP A 423 -25.49 -20.45 -4.78
C ASP A 423 -25.89 -18.95 -4.84
N VAL A 424 -25.75 -18.30 -6.00
CA VAL A 424 -26.07 -16.88 -6.18
C VAL A 424 -27.52 -16.74 -6.63
N SER A 425 -28.27 -15.81 -6.02
CA SER A 425 -29.67 -15.61 -6.37
C SER A 425 -29.86 -15.10 -7.82
N ARG A 426 -31.04 -15.41 -8.38
CA ARG A 426 -31.45 -14.89 -9.71
C ARG A 426 -31.43 -13.36 -9.77
N ASP A 427 -31.84 -12.69 -8.69
CA ASP A 427 -31.80 -11.22 -8.61
C ASP A 427 -30.36 -10.70 -8.61
N GLY A 428 -29.45 -11.36 -7.89
CA GLY A 428 -28.03 -11.03 -7.89
C GLY A 428 -27.41 -11.17 -9.28
N MET A 429 -27.74 -12.24 -9.99
CA MET A 429 -27.32 -12.48 -11.38
C MET A 429 -27.89 -11.44 -12.33
N ALA A 430 -29.18 -11.08 -12.20
CA ALA A 430 -29.82 -10.09 -13.06
C ALA A 430 -29.17 -8.71 -12.93
N VAL A 431 -28.85 -8.27 -11.71
CA VAL A 431 -28.14 -7.01 -11.47
C VAL A 431 -26.75 -7.05 -12.10
N LEU A 432 -26.00 -8.13 -11.88
CA LEU A 432 -24.65 -8.29 -12.43
C LEU A 432 -24.63 -8.19 -13.95
N LEU A 433 -25.50 -8.93 -14.63
CA LEU A 433 -25.56 -8.96 -16.09
C LEU A 433 -25.97 -7.61 -16.67
N LYS A 434 -26.86 -6.89 -15.99
CA LYS A 434 -27.24 -5.53 -16.37
C LYS A 434 -26.06 -4.56 -16.33
N GLU A 435 -25.24 -4.59 -15.28
CA GLU A 435 -24.09 -3.69 -15.14
C GLU A 435 -22.94 -4.05 -16.09
N LEU A 436 -22.76 -5.33 -16.40
CA LEU A 436 -21.77 -5.79 -17.36
C LEU A 436 -22.24 -5.70 -18.83
N GLY A 437 -23.42 -5.15 -19.12
CA GLY A 437 -23.89 -4.93 -20.49
C GLY A 437 -24.35 -6.19 -21.23
N GLY A 438 -24.72 -7.25 -20.51
CA GLY A 438 -25.15 -8.51 -21.10
C GLY A 438 -26.63 -8.52 -21.48
N HIS A 439 -26.95 -8.29 -22.76
CA HIS A 439 -28.01 -9.06 -23.43
C HIS A 439 -27.40 -10.42 -23.79
N ARG A 440 -27.72 -11.46 -23.02
CA ARG A 440 -27.74 -12.83 -23.56
C ARG A 440 -29.20 -13.23 -23.68
N ASP A 441 -29.69 -13.28 -24.90
CA ASP A 441 -30.87 -14.07 -25.24
C ASP A 441 -30.47 -15.54 -25.03
N GLY A 442 -30.98 -16.16 -23.96
CA GLY A 442 -30.68 -17.55 -23.64
C GLY A 442 -30.86 -17.86 -22.16
N ASP A 443 -32.08 -18.30 -21.83
CA ASP A 443 -32.61 -18.92 -20.61
C ASP A 443 -31.64 -19.20 -19.43
N PHE A 444 -32.00 -18.64 -18.27
CA PHE A 444 -31.55 -19.03 -16.92
C PHE A 444 -32.66 -19.80 -16.17
#